data_AF-A0A914U877-F1
#
_entry.id   AF-A0A914U877-F1
#
_cell.length_a   1.000
_cell.length_b   1.000
_cell.length_c   1.000
_cell.angle_alpha   90.00
_cell.angle_beta   90.00
_cell.angle_gamma   90.00
#
_symmetry.space_group_name_H-M   'P 1'
#
loop_
_entity.id
_entity.type
_entity.pdbx_description
1 polymer ?
#
loop_
_entity_poly.entity_id
_entity_poly.type
_entity_poly.pdbx_seq_one_letter_code
_entity_poly.pdbx_strand_id
1 'polypeptide(L)'
;MVEKIISEIFGTGFTIDFVLEKLRAGNLDFQQCDIKNLVKVDAKDITGGSAFFSQVITLNFEWNDPKILPKSIVLKVPGIQSVAKDIENEEDTETYLEFCHENELIVYKFLLSCTKKFNTSLKIPNVYYGANYSRSHRNGLIIMDDLSINGGSLKLLPGLNNIQVENTIAELARIHALVWKAGNVRDIVKLNNREDDFPGEMKQIAQQLRSLRPSVFNKLLDKLDNIYNENVFAYAVYDDEIKFGFPPTLVHSDLWSSNILFEKKNDVITNNLLAIIDWQSGHP
;
A
#
# COMPACT_ATOMS: atom_id res chain seq x y z
N MET A 1 -17.01 -34.41 -4.67
CA MET A 1 -16.93 -33.44 -3.55
C MET A 1 -15.87 -32.35 -3.82
N VAL A 2 -15.67 -31.96 -5.08
CA VAL A 2 -14.78 -30.87 -5.54
C VAL A 2 -15.57 -29.97 -6.53
N GLU A 3 -16.86 -29.77 -6.26
CA GLU A 3 -17.77 -29.03 -7.15
C GLU A 3 -17.99 -27.58 -6.69
N LYS A 4 -17.12 -27.05 -5.82
CA LYS A 4 -17.29 -25.72 -5.22
C LYS A 4 -16.04 -24.83 -5.17
N ILE A 5 -15.00 -25.12 -5.95
CA ILE A 5 -13.76 -24.32 -5.96
C ILE A 5 -13.61 -23.45 -7.22
N ILE A 6 -14.65 -23.39 -8.07
CA ILE A 6 -14.77 -22.39 -9.15
C ILE A 6 -15.72 -21.26 -8.71
N SER A 7 -15.59 -20.81 -7.46
CA SER A 7 -16.28 -19.61 -7.01
C SER A 7 -15.36 -18.42 -7.23
N GLU A 8 -15.90 -17.40 -7.87
CA GLU A 8 -15.34 -16.05 -7.85
C GLU A 8 -15.05 -15.62 -6.41
N ILE A 9 -13.88 -15.02 -6.18
CA ILE A 9 -13.44 -14.59 -4.86
C ILE A 9 -14.10 -13.25 -4.56
N PHE A 10 -15.08 -13.21 -3.66
CA PHE A 10 -15.75 -11.98 -3.19
C PHE A 10 -16.28 -11.04 -4.28
N GLY A 11 -16.66 -11.55 -5.46
CA GLY A 11 -17.16 -10.68 -6.55
C GLY A 11 -16.08 -9.88 -7.27
N THR A 12 -14.80 -10.26 -7.11
CA THR A 12 -13.65 -9.57 -7.73
C THR A 12 -13.40 -9.96 -9.19
N GLY A 13 -14.14 -10.92 -9.75
CA GLY A 13 -13.87 -11.53 -11.05
C GLY A 13 -12.68 -12.51 -11.07
N PHE A 14 -11.89 -12.61 -9.99
CA PHE A 14 -10.76 -13.56 -9.90
C PHE A 14 -11.19 -14.89 -9.29
N THR A 15 -10.60 -15.99 -9.77
CA THR A 15 -10.84 -17.35 -9.28
C THR A 15 -9.61 -17.89 -8.54
N ILE A 16 -9.82 -18.93 -7.72
CA ILE A 16 -8.73 -19.63 -7.04
C ILE A 16 -7.74 -20.22 -8.03
N ASP A 17 -8.23 -20.83 -9.11
CA ASP A 17 -7.36 -21.42 -10.15
C ASP A 17 -6.44 -20.38 -10.79
N PHE A 18 -6.98 -19.20 -11.12
CA PHE A 18 -6.19 -18.08 -11.63
C PHE A 18 -5.10 -17.66 -10.65
N VAL A 19 -5.44 -17.50 -9.37
CA VAL A 19 -4.48 -17.13 -8.32
C VAL A 19 -3.36 -18.16 -8.19
N LEU A 20 -3.71 -19.45 -8.12
CA LEU A 20 -2.73 -20.53 -8.02
C LEU A 20 -1.84 -20.62 -9.27
N GLU A 21 -2.39 -20.39 -10.46
CA GLU A 21 -1.61 -20.29 -11.70
C GLU A 21 -0.58 -19.17 -11.63
N LYS A 22 -0.97 -17.97 -11.17
CA LYS A 22 -0.04 -16.83 -11.06
C LYS A 22 1.03 -17.05 -10.01
N LEU A 23 0.71 -17.70 -8.88
CA LEU A 23 1.71 -18.08 -7.87
C LEU A 23 2.75 -19.04 -8.45
N ARG A 24 2.33 -20.10 -9.16
CA ARG A 24 3.24 -21.06 -9.81
C ARG A 24 4.14 -20.40 -10.85
N ALA A 25 3.59 -19.46 -11.62
CA ALA A 25 4.34 -18.75 -12.66
C ALA A 25 5.36 -17.76 -12.08
N GLY A 26 5.04 -17.13 -10.94
CA GLY A 26 5.86 -16.09 -10.31
C GLY A 26 6.98 -16.60 -9.38
N ASN A 27 6.87 -17.84 -8.86
CA ASN A 27 7.82 -18.36 -7.87
C ASN A 27 8.08 -19.88 -8.01
N LEU A 28 9.35 -20.27 -8.08
CA LEU A 28 9.79 -21.67 -8.13
C LEU A 28 9.48 -22.44 -6.85
N ASP A 29 9.37 -21.78 -5.71
CA ASP A 29 8.99 -22.45 -4.46
C ASP A 29 7.53 -22.89 -4.46
N PHE A 30 6.72 -22.33 -5.37
CA PHE A 30 5.27 -22.54 -5.42
C PHE A 30 4.85 -23.54 -6.50
N GLN A 31 5.77 -24.29 -7.12
CA GLN A 31 5.42 -25.25 -8.19
C GLN A 31 4.37 -26.29 -7.78
N GLN A 32 4.27 -26.60 -6.49
CA GLN A 32 3.30 -27.56 -5.94
C GLN A 32 1.94 -26.93 -5.58
N CYS A 33 1.78 -25.61 -5.71
CA CYS A 33 0.51 -24.89 -5.51
C CYS A 33 -0.48 -25.20 -6.62
N ASP A 34 -1.12 -26.35 -6.58
CA ASP A 34 -2.06 -26.82 -7.61
C ASP A 34 -3.41 -27.15 -6.97
N ILE A 35 -4.49 -26.93 -7.71
CA ILE A 35 -5.86 -27.22 -7.26
C ILE A 35 -6.03 -28.68 -6.84
N LYS A 36 -5.31 -29.61 -7.49
CA LYS A 36 -5.33 -31.05 -7.13
C LYS A 36 -4.74 -31.33 -5.74
N ASN A 37 -3.91 -30.43 -5.23
CA ASN A 37 -3.29 -30.52 -3.92
C ASN A 37 -4.05 -29.73 -2.85
N LEU A 38 -5.04 -28.93 -3.25
CA LEU A 38 -5.82 -28.10 -2.35
C LEU A 38 -6.94 -28.92 -1.70
N VAL A 39 -6.93 -28.98 -0.37
CA VAL A 39 -8.01 -29.59 0.43
C VAL A 39 -9.12 -28.57 0.66
N LYS A 40 -8.74 -27.35 1.05
CA LYS A 40 -9.66 -26.27 1.37
C LYS A 40 -9.00 -24.93 1.16
N VAL A 41 -9.79 -23.93 0.79
CA VAL A 41 -9.42 -22.52 0.86
C VAL A 41 -10.42 -21.76 1.70
N ASP A 42 -9.92 -20.88 2.56
CA ASP A 42 -10.71 -19.91 3.31
C ASP A 42 -10.34 -18.51 2.82
N ALA A 43 -11.35 -17.73 2.44
CA ALA A 43 -11.17 -16.38 1.95
C ALA A 43 -11.84 -15.41 2.92
N LYS A 44 -11.13 -14.33 3.26
CA LYS A 44 -11.64 -13.30 4.17
C LYS A 44 -11.27 -11.92 3.67
N ASP A 45 -12.26 -11.06 3.49
CA ASP A 45 -12.05 -9.62 3.34
C ASP A 45 -11.60 -9.03 4.70
N ILE A 46 -10.36 -8.54 4.75
CA ILE A 46 -9.76 -7.98 5.96
C ILE A 46 -9.89 -6.46 6.06
N THR A 47 -10.46 -5.82 5.05
CA THR A 47 -10.72 -4.37 5.07
C THR A 47 -11.89 -4.00 5.94
N GLY A 48 -12.86 -4.92 6.12
CA GLY A 48 -14.05 -4.67 6.93
C GLY A 48 -14.88 -3.47 6.47
N GLY A 49 -14.77 -3.04 5.21
CA GLY A 49 -15.45 -1.84 4.70
C GLY A 49 -14.66 -0.54 4.87
N SER A 50 -13.51 -0.53 5.55
CA SER A 50 -12.78 0.68 5.93
C SER A 50 -11.58 1.02 5.05
N ALA A 51 -11.24 0.17 4.08
CA ALA A 51 -10.19 0.52 3.12
C ALA A 51 -10.77 1.44 2.04
N PHE A 52 -10.12 2.57 1.78
CA PHE A 52 -10.66 3.59 0.88
C PHE A 52 -10.66 3.14 -0.59
N PHE A 53 -9.49 2.70 -1.09
CA PHE A 53 -9.22 2.51 -2.51
C PHE A 53 -8.88 1.07 -2.90
N SER A 54 -9.11 0.11 -2.01
CA SER A 54 -8.88 -1.30 -2.32
C SER A 54 -9.75 -2.22 -1.47
N GLN A 55 -10.11 -3.36 -2.04
CA GLN A 55 -10.49 -4.54 -1.29
C GLN A 55 -9.25 -5.40 -1.03
N VAL A 56 -9.01 -5.74 0.23
CA VAL A 56 -7.86 -6.54 0.67
C VAL A 56 -8.39 -7.86 1.23
N ILE A 57 -8.03 -8.96 0.58
CA ILE A 57 -8.57 -10.29 0.85
C ILE A 57 -7.42 -11.21 1.23
N THR A 58 -7.50 -11.84 2.40
CA THR A 58 -6.60 -12.95 2.75
C THR A 58 -7.16 -14.26 2.21
N LEU A 59 -6.32 -15.05 1.56
CA LEU A 59 -6.61 -16.44 1.21
C LEU A 59 -5.74 -17.35 2.06
N ASN A 60 -6.37 -18.27 2.80
CA ASN A 60 -5.70 -19.30 3.58
C ASN A 60 -5.88 -20.66 2.90
N PHE A 61 -4.78 -21.34 2.64
CA PHE A 61 -4.77 -22.62 1.93
C PHE A 61 -4.50 -23.78 2.89
N GLU A 62 -5.40 -24.76 2.85
CA GLU A 62 -5.20 -26.08 3.44
C GLU A 62 -4.79 -27.04 2.33
N TRP A 63 -3.54 -27.49 2.37
CA TRP A 63 -2.95 -28.39 1.38
C TRP A 63 -2.99 -29.84 1.88
N ASN A 64 -3.03 -30.79 0.95
CA ASN A 64 -2.95 -32.22 1.26
C ASN A 64 -1.57 -32.63 1.82
N ASP A 65 -0.50 -31.90 1.46
CA ASP A 65 0.82 -31.99 2.05
C ASP A 65 1.13 -30.71 2.86
N PRO A 66 1.38 -30.81 4.17
CA PRO A 66 1.70 -29.67 5.01
C PRO A 66 3.01 -28.96 4.62
N LYS A 67 3.83 -29.50 3.73
CA LYS A 67 5.06 -28.84 3.22
C LYS A 67 4.80 -27.88 2.07
N ILE A 68 3.65 -27.94 1.40
CA ILE A 68 3.32 -27.05 0.28
C ILE A 68 3.16 -25.61 0.79
N LEU A 69 3.81 -24.66 0.12
CA LEU A 69 3.75 -23.21 0.38
C LEU A 69 3.23 -22.48 -0.85
N PRO A 70 2.55 -21.32 -0.69
CA PRO A 70 2.35 -20.59 0.57
C PRO A 70 1.16 -21.13 1.38
N LYS A 71 1.13 -20.83 2.69
CA LYS A 71 -0.02 -21.17 3.56
C LYS A 71 -1.12 -20.12 3.50
N SER A 72 -0.74 -18.87 3.25
CA SER A 72 -1.67 -17.80 3.00
C SER A 72 -1.03 -16.72 2.14
N ILE A 73 -1.89 -15.94 1.49
CA ILE A 73 -1.51 -14.78 0.67
C ILE A 73 -2.54 -13.67 0.86
N VAL A 74 -2.16 -12.46 0.45
CA VAL A 74 -3.07 -11.33 0.33
C VAL A 74 -3.31 -11.01 -1.15
N LEU A 75 -4.58 -10.81 -1.49
CA LEU A 75 -5.02 -10.17 -2.72
C LEU A 75 -5.40 -8.72 -2.40
N LYS A 76 -4.77 -7.76 -3.07
CA LYS A 76 -5.21 -6.36 -3.07
C LYS A 76 -5.81 -6.05 -4.44
N VAL A 77 -7.11 -5.78 -4.45
CA VAL A 77 -7.90 -5.47 -5.63
C VAL A 77 -8.33 -4.01 -5.53
N PRO A 78 -7.98 -3.13 -6.49
CA PRO A 78 -8.39 -1.75 -6.45
C PRO A 78 -9.91 -1.63 -6.54
N GLY A 79 -10.49 -0.72 -5.77
CA GLY A 79 -11.93 -0.53 -5.74
C GLY A 79 -12.36 0.46 -4.66
N ILE A 80 -13.46 1.17 -4.91
CA ILE A 80 -14.05 2.12 -3.97
C ILE A 80 -14.90 1.34 -2.98
N GLN A 81 -14.56 1.36 -1.69
CA GLN A 81 -15.45 0.82 -0.67
C GLN A 81 -16.46 1.86 -0.18
N SER A 82 -17.43 1.42 0.63
CA SER A 82 -18.61 2.19 1.04
C SER A 82 -18.34 3.59 1.60
N VAL A 83 -17.15 3.84 2.16
CA VAL A 83 -16.76 5.12 2.77
C VAL A 83 -16.46 6.20 1.74
N ALA A 84 -16.17 5.83 0.48
CA ALA A 84 -15.80 6.76 -0.59
C ALA A 84 -16.92 6.90 -1.67
N LYS A 85 -18.15 6.47 -1.36
CA LYS A 85 -19.29 6.56 -2.29
C LYS A 85 -19.80 7.98 -2.55
N ASP A 86 -19.35 8.96 -1.76
CA ASP A 86 -19.71 10.37 -1.90
C ASP A 86 -18.79 11.14 -2.86
N ILE A 87 -17.88 10.46 -3.58
CA ILE A 87 -17.09 11.11 -4.63
C ILE A 87 -18.00 11.32 -5.85
N GLU A 88 -18.35 12.59 -6.10
CA GLU A 88 -19.36 13.00 -7.09
C GLU A 88 -18.98 12.71 -8.56
N ASN A 89 -17.71 12.36 -8.85
CA ASN A 89 -17.23 12.06 -10.19
C ASN A 89 -16.59 10.65 -10.31
N GLU A 90 -17.30 9.76 -11.00
CA GLU A 90 -16.85 8.38 -11.26
C GLU A 90 -15.56 8.34 -12.11
N GLU A 91 -15.40 9.24 -13.08
CA GLU A 91 -14.23 9.27 -13.96
C GLU A 91 -12.95 9.71 -13.22
N ASP A 92 -13.06 10.69 -12.34
CA ASP A 92 -11.94 11.13 -11.49
C ASP A 92 -11.54 10.03 -10.52
N THR A 93 -12.51 9.27 -10.01
CA THR A 93 -12.23 8.19 -9.06
C THR A 93 -11.56 7.00 -9.74
N GLU A 94 -12.02 6.60 -10.92
CA GLU A 94 -11.40 5.54 -11.73
C GLU A 94 -9.96 5.92 -12.12
N THR A 95 -9.74 7.19 -12.48
CA THR A 95 -8.40 7.70 -12.78
C THR A 95 -7.50 7.66 -11.56
N TYR A 96 -8.03 8.01 -10.38
CA TYR A 96 -7.27 7.96 -9.13
C TYR A 96 -6.95 6.52 -8.71
N LEU A 97 -7.90 5.59 -8.82
CA LEU A 97 -7.69 4.17 -8.55
C LEU A 97 -6.61 3.56 -9.45
N GLU A 98 -6.68 3.85 -10.76
CA GLU A 98 -5.67 3.43 -11.72
C GLU A 98 -4.29 3.94 -11.31
N PHE A 99 -4.19 5.24 -11.00
CA PHE A 99 -2.94 5.85 -10.58
C PHE A 99 -2.38 5.19 -9.31
N CYS A 100 -3.15 5.12 -8.23
CA CYS A 100 -2.71 4.53 -6.96
C CYS A 100 -2.27 3.07 -7.11
N HIS A 101 -3.03 2.27 -7.86
CA HIS A 101 -2.72 0.86 -8.08
C HIS A 101 -1.48 0.65 -8.94
N GLU A 102 -1.36 1.37 -10.06
CA GLU A 102 -0.16 1.31 -10.90
C GLU A 102 1.08 1.80 -10.16
N ASN A 103 0.94 2.86 -9.38
CA ASN A 103 2.02 3.42 -8.59
C ASN A 103 2.54 2.43 -7.55
N GLU A 104 1.65 1.78 -6.80
CA GLU A 104 2.03 0.75 -5.83
C GLU A 104 2.80 -0.41 -6.50
N LEU A 105 2.33 -0.87 -7.67
CA LEU A 105 3.02 -1.90 -8.45
C LEU A 105 4.43 -1.47 -8.88
N ILE A 106 4.57 -0.23 -9.35
CA ILE A 106 5.86 0.33 -9.76
C ILE A 106 6.82 0.38 -8.58
N VAL A 107 6.37 0.91 -7.43
CA VAL A 107 7.17 1.03 -6.22
C VAL A 107 7.65 -0.33 -5.72
N TYR A 108 6.76 -1.33 -5.60
CA TYR A 108 7.17 -2.67 -5.17
C TYR A 108 8.14 -3.32 -6.16
N LYS A 109 7.86 -3.26 -7.47
CA LYS A 109 8.76 -3.80 -8.49
C LYS A 109 10.15 -3.18 -8.39
N PHE A 110 10.20 -1.86 -8.20
CA PHE A 110 11.46 -1.14 -8.05
C PHE A 110 12.22 -1.56 -6.79
N LEU A 111 11.60 -1.50 -5.62
CA LEU A 111 12.26 -1.85 -4.35
C LEU A 111 12.74 -3.30 -4.33
N LEU A 112 11.92 -4.25 -4.83
CA LEU A 112 12.30 -5.66 -4.95
C LEU A 112 13.40 -5.89 -6.00
N SER A 113 13.48 -5.05 -7.03
CA SER A 113 14.62 -5.10 -7.97
C SER A 113 15.91 -4.61 -7.30
N CYS A 114 15.82 -3.60 -6.42
CA CYS A 114 16.95 -3.08 -5.67
C CYS A 114 17.47 -4.10 -4.65
N THR A 115 16.59 -4.78 -3.92
CA THR A 115 16.99 -5.83 -2.96
C THR A 115 17.78 -6.94 -3.66
N LYS A 116 17.31 -7.39 -4.83
CA LYS A 116 18.01 -8.38 -5.67
C LYS A 116 19.34 -7.83 -6.20
N LYS A 117 19.33 -6.65 -6.83
CA LYS A 117 20.51 -6.03 -7.46
C LYS A 117 21.64 -5.79 -6.46
N PHE A 118 21.31 -5.39 -5.24
CA PHE A 118 22.28 -5.03 -4.22
C PHE A 118 22.49 -6.10 -3.14
N ASN A 119 21.90 -7.30 -3.32
CA ASN A 119 21.97 -8.41 -2.38
C ASN A 119 21.68 -7.99 -0.93
N THR A 120 20.55 -7.31 -0.74
CA THR A 120 20.08 -6.81 0.55
C THR A 120 18.62 -7.17 0.75
N SER A 121 18.12 -6.99 1.97
CA SER A 121 16.71 -7.12 2.30
C SER A 121 16.11 -5.78 2.68
N LEU A 122 14.83 -5.62 2.38
CA LEU A 122 13.98 -4.55 2.89
C LEU A 122 12.81 -5.20 3.64
N LYS A 123 12.27 -4.49 4.62
CA LYS A 123 11.05 -4.84 5.35
C LYS A 123 9.84 -4.35 4.54
N ILE A 124 9.59 -5.03 3.43
CA ILE A 124 8.42 -4.86 2.56
C ILE A 124 7.89 -6.25 2.19
N PRO A 125 6.59 -6.40 1.87
CA PRO A 125 6.06 -7.69 1.41
C PRO A 125 6.68 -8.12 0.08
N ASN A 126 6.87 -9.43 -0.10
CA ASN A 126 7.10 -9.96 -1.43
C ASN A 126 5.83 -9.85 -2.26
N VAL A 127 5.98 -9.40 -3.51
CA VAL A 127 4.91 -9.37 -4.50
C VAL A 127 5.12 -10.51 -5.49
N TYR A 128 4.18 -11.44 -5.53
CA TYR A 128 4.22 -12.63 -6.38
C TYR A 128 3.66 -12.38 -7.78
N TYR A 129 2.65 -11.53 -7.87
CA TYR A 129 2.01 -11.17 -9.12
C TYR A 129 1.40 -9.77 -9.03
N GLY A 130 1.42 -9.05 -10.16
CA GLY A 130 0.83 -7.73 -10.30
C GLY A 130 0.27 -7.54 -11.70
N ALA A 131 -1.01 -7.24 -11.80
CA ALA A 131 -1.69 -6.83 -13.02
C ALA A 131 -2.15 -5.39 -12.90
N ASN A 132 -1.87 -4.57 -13.92
CA ASN A 132 -2.34 -3.19 -13.96
C ASN A 132 -3.87 -3.12 -13.89
N TYR A 133 -4.37 -1.97 -13.46
CA TYR A 133 -5.80 -1.71 -13.47
C TYR A 133 -6.30 -1.58 -14.92
N SER A 134 -7.43 -2.23 -15.21
CA SER A 134 -8.09 -2.19 -16.51
C SER A 134 -9.45 -1.54 -16.33
N ARG A 135 -9.63 -0.31 -16.82
CA ARG A 135 -10.93 0.39 -16.79
C ARG A 135 -12.04 -0.39 -17.51
N SER A 136 -11.71 -1.14 -18.57
CA SER A 136 -12.72 -1.91 -19.31
C SER A 136 -13.31 -3.07 -18.50
N HIS A 137 -12.54 -3.62 -17.56
CA HIS A 137 -12.99 -4.71 -16.69
C HIS A 137 -13.10 -4.29 -15.22
N ARG A 138 -12.84 -3.00 -14.93
CA ARG A 138 -12.74 -2.37 -13.60
C ARG A 138 -11.98 -3.23 -12.59
N ASN A 139 -10.84 -3.75 -13.02
CA ASN A 139 -10.09 -4.73 -12.24
C ASN A 139 -8.59 -4.53 -12.37
N GLY A 140 -7.90 -4.67 -11.25
CA GLY A 140 -6.46 -4.81 -11.13
C GLY A 140 -6.17 -5.83 -10.04
N LEU A 141 -4.93 -6.29 -9.90
CA LEU A 141 -4.61 -7.24 -8.84
C LEU A 141 -3.15 -7.15 -8.40
N ILE A 142 -2.94 -7.16 -7.09
CA ILE A 142 -1.66 -7.46 -6.47
C ILE A 142 -1.80 -8.73 -5.63
N ILE A 143 -0.96 -9.73 -5.87
CA ILE A 143 -0.83 -10.93 -5.05
C ILE A 143 0.48 -10.84 -4.29
N MET A 144 0.43 -10.85 -2.96
CA MET A 144 1.60 -10.63 -2.10
C MET A 144 1.55 -11.45 -0.82
N ASP A 145 2.64 -11.37 -0.04
CA ASP A 145 2.75 -11.98 1.28
C ASP A 145 1.55 -11.66 2.18
N ASP A 146 1.04 -12.68 2.86
CA ASP A 146 0.18 -12.47 4.02
C ASP A 146 1.05 -12.32 5.28
N LEU A 147 1.20 -11.08 5.72
CA LEU A 147 1.96 -10.73 6.92
C LEU A 147 1.11 -10.74 8.19
N SER A 148 -0.21 -10.99 8.11
CA SER A 148 -1.13 -10.89 9.26
C SER A 148 -0.91 -11.97 10.33
N ILE A 149 -0.31 -13.10 9.95
CA ILE A 149 0.02 -14.20 10.86
C ILE A 149 1.07 -13.74 11.88
N ASN A 150 2.15 -13.13 11.39
CA ASN A 150 3.31 -12.77 12.20
C ASN A 150 3.40 -11.26 12.48
N GLY A 151 2.44 -10.48 11.99
CA GLY A 151 2.47 -9.03 12.02
C GLY A 151 1.22 -8.42 12.66
N GLY A 152 1.37 -7.17 13.09
CA GLY A 152 0.24 -6.30 13.36
C GLY A 152 0.66 -4.83 13.38
N SER A 153 -0.30 -3.97 13.10
CA SER A 153 -0.18 -2.52 13.21
C SER A 153 -0.61 -2.05 14.61
N LEU A 154 -0.17 -0.85 14.97
CA LEU A 154 -0.57 -0.19 16.20
C LEU A 154 -1.66 0.83 15.93
N LYS A 155 -2.52 1.04 16.94
CA LYS A 155 -3.51 2.12 16.91
C LYS A 155 -2.79 3.48 16.88
N LEU A 156 -3.40 4.45 16.20
CA LEU A 156 -2.90 5.81 16.12
C LEU A 156 -2.61 6.42 17.49
N LEU A 157 -3.46 6.12 18.48
CA LEU A 157 -3.26 6.48 19.88
C LEU A 157 -3.19 5.20 20.75
N PRO A 158 -2.16 5.07 21.63
CA PRO A 158 -1.13 6.06 21.95
C PRO A 158 -0.01 6.20 20.89
N GLY A 159 -0.01 5.37 19.85
CA GLY A 159 0.99 5.40 18.79
C GLY A 159 2.21 4.50 19.05
N LEU A 160 3.29 4.77 18.31
CA LEU A 160 4.55 4.02 18.40
C LEU A 160 5.37 4.47 19.61
N ASN A 161 6.10 3.53 20.23
CA ASN A 161 7.13 3.88 21.21
C ASN A 161 8.46 4.28 20.53
N ASN A 162 9.41 4.80 21.32
CA ASN A 162 10.70 5.29 20.77
C ASN A 162 11.47 4.22 19.96
N ILE A 163 11.51 2.98 20.44
CA ILE A 163 12.24 1.89 19.75
C ILE A 163 11.57 1.56 18.42
N GLN A 164 10.24 1.56 18.38
CA GLN A 164 9.48 1.35 17.16
C GLN A 164 9.68 2.47 16.14
N VAL A 165 9.72 3.73 16.61
CA VAL A 165 10.05 4.89 15.78
C VAL A 165 11.46 4.76 15.22
N GLU A 166 12.46 4.46 16.06
CA GLU A 166 13.85 4.27 15.64
C GLU A 166 14.00 3.15 14.60
N ASN A 167 13.35 2.01 14.81
CA ASN A 167 13.36 0.90 13.85
C ASN A 167 12.70 1.27 12.52
N THR A 168 11.62 2.07 12.56
CA THR A 168 10.97 2.59 11.35
C THR A 168 11.88 3.55 10.60
N ILE A 169 12.52 4.50 11.31
CA ILE A 169 13.48 5.45 10.72
C ILE A 169 14.66 4.71 10.10
N ALA A 170 15.19 3.69 10.78
CA ALA A 170 16.30 2.89 10.28
C ALA A 170 15.95 2.19 8.96
N GLU A 171 14.73 1.67 8.82
CA GLU A 171 14.28 1.04 7.58
C GLU A 171 14.04 2.06 6.47
N LEU A 172 13.43 3.21 6.76
CA LEU A 172 13.30 4.30 5.79
C LEU A 172 14.67 4.77 5.28
N ALA A 173 15.65 4.90 6.17
CA ALA A 173 17.02 5.25 5.79
C ALA A 173 17.64 4.20 4.86
N ARG A 174 17.37 2.91 5.05
CA ARG A 174 17.79 1.84 4.13
C ARG A 174 17.11 1.96 2.78
N ILE A 175 15.80 2.23 2.75
CA ILE A 175 15.04 2.44 1.51
C ILE A 175 15.64 3.63 0.74
N HIS A 176 15.79 4.78 1.39
CA HIS A 176 16.33 6.00 0.76
C HIS A 176 17.76 5.76 0.22
N ALA A 177 18.62 5.10 1.01
CA ALA A 177 19.97 4.78 0.58
C ALA A 177 20.00 3.84 -0.65
N LEU A 178 19.09 2.87 -0.73
CA LEU A 178 18.98 1.99 -1.89
C LEU A 178 18.46 2.72 -3.12
N VAL A 179 17.47 3.60 -2.94
CA VAL A 179 16.95 4.45 -4.02
C VAL A 179 18.08 5.28 -4.62
N TRP A 180 18.83 6.01 -3.79
CA TRP A 180 19.97 6.81 -4.24
C TRP A 180 21.06 6.00 -4.93
N LYS A 181 21.29 4.76 -4.47
CA LYS A 181 22.24 3.84 -5.11
C LYS A 181 21.72 3.31 -6.45
N ALA A 182 20.40 3.20 -6.63
CA ALA A 182 19.78 2.65 -7.83
C ALA A 182 19.76 3.66 -8.99
N GLY A 183 19.63 4.95 -8.70
CA GLY A 183 19.57 6.03 -9.69
C GLY A 183 18.60 7.13 -9.27
N ASN A 184 18.13 7.90 -10.25
CA ASN A 184 17.13 8.95 -10.00
C ASN A 184 15.74 8.32 -9.81
N VAL A 185 15.13 8.55 -8.64
CA VAL A 185 13.79 8.03 -8.29
C VAL A 185 12.69 8.48 -9.26
N ARG A 186 12.86 9.62 -9.92
CA ARG A 186 11.90 10.16 -10.90
C ARG A 186 11.88 9.40 -12.22
N ASP A 187 12.96 8.71 -12.57
CA ASP A 187 12.98 7.81 -13.74
C ASP A 187 12.13 6.56 -13.50
N ILE A 188 11.74 6.32 -12.24
CA ILE A 188 11.18 5.07 -11.78
C ILE A 188 9.72 5.27 -11.40
N VAL A 189 9.42 6.25 -10.56
CA VAL A 189 8.07 6.57 -10.11
C VAL A 189 7.57 7.76 -10.90
N LYS A 190 6.49 7.55 -11.66
CA LYS A 190 5.84 8.64 -12.39
C LYS A 190 5.36 9.67 -11.36
N LEU A 191 5.84 10.90 -11.47
CA LEU A 191 5.19 12.01 -10.78
C LEU A 191 3.73 12.04 -11.23
N ASN A 192 2.82 12.20 -10.28
CA ASN A 192 1.47 12.56 -10.64
C ASN A 192 1.56 13.95 -11.25
N ASN A 193 1.37 14.06 -12.57
CA ASN A 193 1.32 15.34 -13.26
C ASN A 193 0.01 16.09 -12.97
N ARG A 194 -0.73 15.71 -11.91
CA ARG A 194 -1.74 16.61 -11.41
C ARG A 194 -1.00 17.86 -10.97
N GLU A 195 -1.28 18.97 -11.66
CA GLU A 195 -1.15 20.31 -11.10
C GLU A 195 -2.12 20.36 -9.91
N ASP A 196 -1.77 19.66 -8.84
CA ASP A 196 -2.57 19.59 -7.63
C ASP A 196 -2.54 21.02 -7.08
N ASP A 197 -3.66 21.74 -7.21
CA ASP A 197 -3.93 22.94 -6.41
C ASP A 197 -4.18 22.52 -4.96
N PHE A 198 -3.22 21.80 -4.38
CA PHE A 198 -3.23 21.35 -3.01
C PHE A 198 -3.47 22.52 -2.06
N PRO A 199 -2.87 23.73 -2.25
CA PRO A 199 -3.22 24.90 -1.46
C PRO A 199 -4.71 25.26 -1.57
N GLY A 200 -5.30 25.23 -2.77
CA GLY A 200 -6.73 25.46 -2.98
C GLY A 200 -7.62 24.40 -2.34
N GLU A 201 -7.30 23.12 -2.50
CA GLU A 201 -8.01 22.01 -1.86
C GLU A 201 -7.99 22.14 -0.33
N MET A 202 -6.82 22.41 0.26
CA MET A 202 -6.68 22.61 1.70
C MET A 202 -7.48 23.82 2.18
N LYS A 203 -7.56 24.90 1.38
CA LYS A 203 -8.42 26.06 1.68
C LYS A 203 -9.91 25.69 1.65
N GLN A 204 -10.35 24.87 0.71
CA GLN A 204 -11.73 24.39 0.66
C GLN A 204 -12.07 23.53 1.89
N ILE A 205 -11.20 22.57 2.26
CA ILE A 205 -11.36 21.76 3.47
C ILE A 205 -11.39 22.67 4.72
N ALA A 206 -10.50 23.67 4.80
CA ALA A 206 -10.50 24.64 5.88
C ALA A 206 -11.84 25.39 5.99
N GLN A 207 -12.44 25.81 4.87
CA GLN A 207 -13.76 26.45 4.85
C GLN A 207 -14.88 25.52 5.33
N GLN A 208 -14.84 24.23 4.96
CA GLN A 208 -15.78 23.24 5.46
C GLN A 208 -15.65 23.06 6.98
N LEU A 209 -14.42 22.95 7.50
CA LEU A 209 -14.16 22.87 8.94
C LEU A 209 -14.66 24.11 9.69
N ARG A 210 -14.43 25.32 9.15
CA ARG A 210 -15.00 26.56 9.71
C ARG A 210 -16.50 26.48 9.81
N SER A 211 -17.16 26.02 8.75
CA SER A 211 -18.62 25.87 8.72
C SER A 211 -19.14 24.85 9.73
N LEU A 212 -18.40 23.76 9.95
CA LEU A 212 -18.76 22.71 10.90
C LEU A 212 -18.68 23.16 12.35
N ARG A 213 -17.58 23.80 12.77
CA ARG A 213 -17.39 24.30 14.15
C ARG A 213 -16.59 25.61 14.20
N PRO A 214 -17.24 26.76 13.93
CA PRO A 214 -16.55 28.05 13.83
C PRO A 214 -15.75 28.42 15.09
N SER A 215 -16.32 28.17 16.28
CA SER A 215 -15.69 28.50 17.56
C SER A 215 -14.39 27.73 17.83
N VAL A 216 -14.22 26.55 17.21
CA VAL A 216 -13.02 25.73 17.34
C VAL A 216 -12.03 26.09 16.24
N PHE A 217 -12.49 26.13 15.00
CA PHE A 217 -11.60 26.16 13.84
C PHE A 217 -11.20 27.55 13.37
N ASN A 218 -12.00 28.60 13.57
CA ASN A 218 -11.68 29.92 13.02
C ASN A 218 -10.31 30.42 13.50
N LYS A 219 -10.08 30.47 14.82
CA LYS A 219 -8.81 30.95 15.38
C LYS A 219 -7.61 30.09 14.97
N LEU A 220 -7.81 28.79 14.79
CA LEU A 220 -6.74 27.88 14.36
C LEU A 220 -6.41 28.13 12.89
N LEU A 221 -7.42 28.13 12.03
CA LEU A 221 -7.26 28.28 10.58
C LEU A 221 -6.79 29.68 10.20
N ASP A 222 -7.20 30.74 10.92
CA ASP A 222 -6.68 32.10 10.72
C ASP A 222 -5.16 32.17 10.93
N LYS A 223 -4.61 31.37 11.87
CA LYS A 223 -3.17 31.28 12.07
C LYS A 223 -2.48 30.48 10.96
N LEU A 224 -3.15 29.47 10.44
CA LEU A 224 -2.62 28.58 9.41
C LEU A 224 -2.70 29.20 8.00
N ASP A 225 -3.62 30.14 7.75
CA ASP A 225 -3.85 30.74 6.44
C ASP A 225 -2.60 31.40 5.85
N ASN A 226 -1.78 32.01 6.71
CA ASN A 226 -0.51 32.65 6.31
C ASN A 226 0.61 31.65 5.96
N ILE A 227 0.49 30.38 6.35
CA ILE A 227 1.49 29.34 6.07
C ILE A 227 1.04 28.36 4.98
N TYR A 228 -0.26 28.22 4.71
CA TYR A 228 -0.77 27.39 3.61
C TYR A 228 -0.96 28.23 2.33
N ASN A 229 0.17 28.59 1.72
CA ASN A 229 0.19 29.28 0.43
C ASN A 229 1.17 28.60 -0.54
N GLU A 230 1.05 28.95 -1.82
CA GLU A 230 1.85 28.38 -2.92
C GLU A 230 3.36 28.49 -2.67
N ASN A 231 3.84 29.59 -2.08
CA ASN A 231 5.27 29.76 -1.81
C ASN A 231 5.79 28.77 -0.77
N VAL A 232 5.02 28.52 0.30
CA VAL A 232 5.39 27.52 1.32
C VAL A 232 5.33 26.11 0.75
N PHE A 233 4.31 25.84 -0.08
CA PHE A 233 4.19 24.55 -0.77
C PHE A 233 5.39 24.32 -1.71
N ALA A 234 5.71 25.27 -2.59
CA ALA A 234 6.89 25.20 -3.45
C ALA A 234 8.20 25.05 -2.65
N TYR A 235 8.29 25.67 -1.47
CA TYR A 235 9.42 25.46 -0.56
C TYR A 235 9.43 24.06 0.08
N ALA A 236 8.34 23.31 0.12
CA ALA A 236 8.32 21.94 0.61
C ALA A 236 8.69 20.92 -0.49
N VAL A 237 8.38 21.22 -1.76
CA VAL A 237 8.60 20.29 -2.88
C VAL A 237 10.10 20.14 -3.21
N TYR A 238 10.50 18.90 -3.53
CA TYR A 238 11.85 18.54 -3.99
C TYR A 238 11.81 18.33 -5.52
N ASP A 239 11.98 19.42 -6.27
CA ASP A 239 11.56 19.45 -7.68
C ASP A 239 12.57 19.01 -8.74
N ASP A 240 13.78 18.58 -8.34
CA ASP A 240 14.89 17.97 -9.13
C ASP A 240 16.25 18.42 -8.59
N GLU A 241 16.24 19.42 -7.72
CA GLU A 241 17.44 19.96 -7.12
C GLU A 241 17.88 19.19 -5.88
N ILE A 242 19.19 19.06 -5.72
CA ILE A 242 19.77 18.70 -4.42
C ILE A 242 19.37 19.80 -3.44
N LYS A 243 18.53 19.47 -2.47
CA LYS A 243 18.06 20.42 -1.47
C LYS A 243 18.51 19.97 -0.08
N PHE A 244 19.11 20.93 0.63
CA PHE A 244 19.84 20.71 1.87
C PHE A 244 20.95 19.64 1.77
N GLY A 245 21.54 19.47 0.58
CA GLY A 245 22.61 18.50 0.34
C GLY A 245 22.14 17.07 0.06
N PHE A 246 20.84 16.83 -0.05
CA PHE A 246 20.27 15.51 -0.36
C PHE A 246 19.59 15.50 -1.73
N PRO A 247 19.84 14.48 -2.58
CA PRO A 247 19.06 14.29 -3.79
C PRO A 247 17.64 13.77 -3.47
N PRO A 248 16.67 13.94 -4.39
CA PRO A 248 15.33 13.37 -4.25
C PRO A 248 15.34 11.87 -3.93
N THR A 249 14.32 11.37 -3.24
CA THR A 249 14.27 9.98 -2.76
C THR A 249 12.84 9.48 -2.69
N LEU A 250 12.64 8.16 -2.65
CA LEU A 250 11.30 7.62 -2.54
C LEU A 250 10.70 7.91 -1.16
N VAL A 251 9.64 8.71 -1.14
CA VAL A 251 8.79 8.99 0.02
C VAL A 251 7.56 8.09 -0.03
N HIS A 252 7.14 7.57 1.13
CA HIS A 252 5.93 6.74 1.25
C HIS A 252 4.63 7.55 1.19
N SER A 253 4.67 8.80 1.69
CA SER A 253 3.61 9.83 1.66
C SER A 253 2.40 9.58 2.55
N ASP A 254 2.02 8.32 2.73
CA ASP A 254 0.99 7.91 3.68
C ASP A 254 1.61 7.02 4.79
N LEU A 255 2.70 7.46 5.40
CA LEU A 255 3.35 6.69 6.47
C LEU A 255 2.74 7.03 7.83
N TRP A 256 1.88 6.15 8.33
CA TRP A 256 1.28 6.23 9.66
C TRP A 256 1.16 4.83 10.27
N SER A 257 0.72 4.73 11.53
CA SER A 257 0.82 3.50 12.32
C SER A 257 0.11 2.29 11.71
N SER A 258 -0.92 2.52 10.87
CA SER A 258 -1.65 1.45 10.16
C SER A 258 -0.86 0.83 9.01
N ASN A 259 0.08 1.58 8.44
CA ASN A 259 0.92 1.17 7.30
C ASN A 259 2.29 0.65 7.74
N ILE A 260 2.49 0.47 9.05
CA ILE A 260 3.70 -0.06 9.67
C ILE A 260 3.33 -1.33 10.45
N LEU A 261 3.84 -2.46 10.01
CA LEU A 261 3.67 -3.75 10.68
C LEU A 261 4.89 -4.05 11.53
N PHE A 262 4.64 -4.39 12.79
CA PHE A 262 5.65 -4.95 13.70
C PHE A 262 5.42 -6.44 13.91
N GLU A 263 6.47 -7.17 14.24
CA GLU A 263 6.37 -8.60 14.56
C GLU A 263 5.43 -8.79 15.76
N LYS A 264 4.59 -9.82 15.68
CA LYS A 264 3.64 -10.25 16.70
C LYS A 264 4.07 -11.59 17.27
N LYS A 265 4.18 -11.69 18.59
CA LYS A 265 4.50 -12.94 19.31
C LYS A 265 3.45 -13.17 20.38
N ASN A 266 2.73 -14.30 20.31
CA ASN A 266 1.62 -14.63 21.22
C ASN A 266 0.61 -13.48 21.35
N ASP A 267 0.19 -12.92 20.21
CA ASP A 267 -0.70 -11.75 20.10
C ASP A 267 -0.19 -10.43 20.69
N VAL A 268 1.07 -10.38 21.13
CA VAL A 268 1.72 -9.15 21.58
C VAL A 268 2.57 -8.57 20.46
N ILE A 269 2.29 -7.31 20.11
CA ILE A 269 3.10 -6.54 19.17
C ILE A 269 4.45 -6.21 19.82
N THR A 270 5.53 -6.56 19.13
CA THR A 270 6.91 -6.33 19.58
C THR A 270 7.46 -5.01 19.04
N ASN A 271 8.73 -4.74 19.30
CA ASN A 271 9.42 -3.58 18.74
C ASN A 271 10.07 -3.86 17.38
N ASN A 272 10.10 -5.11 16.92
CA ASN A 272 10.78 -5.46 15.68
C ASN A 272 9.90 -5.10 14.48
N LEU A 273 10.43 -4.29 13.56
CA LEU A 273 9.74 -3.95 12.32
C LEU A 273 9.64 -5.20 11.43
N LEU A 274 8.41 -5.53 11.03
CA LEU A 274 8.11 -6.61 10.09
C LEU A 274 8.06 -6.09 8.66
N ALA A 275 7.25 -5.05 8.41
CA ALA A 275 7.11 -4.47 7.08
C ALA A 275 6.55 -3.04 7.10
N ILE A 276 6.88 -2.27 6.07
CA ILE A 276 6.17 -1.05 5.65
C ILE A 276 5.33 -1.42 4.41
N ILE A 277 4.03 -1.14 4.47
CA ILE A 277 3.03 -1.57 3.48
C ILE A 277 2.23 -0.39 2.95
N ASP A 278 1.45 -0.61 1.90
CA ASP A 278 0.54 0.37 1.29
C ASP A 278 1.25 1.56 0.62
N TRP A 279 2.05 1.23 -0.40
CA TRP A 279 2.86 2.20 -1.15
C TRP A 279 2.09 2.91 -2.28
N GLN A 280 0.75 2.91 -2.24
CA GLN A 280 -0.09 3.49 -3.30
C GLN A 280 0.12 4.99 -3.53
N SER A 281 0.60 5.71 -2.50
CA SER A 281 0.90 7.14 -2.56
C SER A 281 2.41 7.43 -2.65
N GLY A 282 3.25 6.42 -2.87
CA GLY A 282 4.70 6.61 -2.93
C GLY A 282 5.11 7.57 -4.06
N HIS A 283 6.00 8.53 -3.79
CA HIS A 283 6.49 9.48 -4.81
C HIS A 283 7.97 9.87 -4.58
N PRO A 284 8.63 10.46 -5.60
CA PRO A 284 9.99 11.00 -5.55
C PRO A 284 10.34 12.07 -4.52
#